data_AF-A0AA37QW58-F1
#
_entry.id   AF-A0AA37QW58-F1
#
_cell.length_a   1.000
_cell.length_b   1.000
_cell.length_c   1.000
_cell.angle_alpha   90.00
_cell.angle_beta   90.00
_cell.angle_gamma   90.00
#
_symmetry.space_group_name_H-M   'P 1'
#
loop_
_entity.id
_entity.type
_entity.pdbx_description
1 polymer ?
#
loop_
_entity_poly.entity_id
_entity_poly.type
_entity_poly.pdbx_seq_one_letter_code
_entity_poly.pdbx_strand_id
1 'polypeptide(L)'
;MAAAFTGRKPLLSLNASMAQLRMEVRDSAGRTLPGYGDAFFDLRLPGDHCRVAQTLLRMIRGDDFRSPVHSVHFFRDASEIGRWSVDDERAEMRFMDDCAHTPPAAA
;
A
#
# COMPACT_ATOMS: atom_id res chain seq x y z
N MET A 1 15.55 53.43 -21.33
CA MET A 1 14.58 52.93 -20.34
C MET A 1 13.93 51.70 -20.93
N ALA A 2 14.45 50.51 -20.61
CA ALA A 2 14.00 49.24 -21.19
C ALA A 2 12.82 48.69 -20.36
N ALA A 3 11.65 48.54 -20.99
CA ALA A 3 10.49 47.94 -20.36
C ALA A 3 10.65 46.41 -20.30
N ALA A 4 10.38 45.89 -19.11
CA ALA A 4 10.70 44.55 -18.65
C ALA A 4 9.76 43.46 -19.19
N PHE A 5 10.32 42.25 -19.25
CA PHE A 5 9.65 40.95 -19.39
C PHE A 5 8.31 40.87 -18.64
N THR A 6 7.22 40.58 -19.36
CA THR A 6 5.99 40.01 -18.78
C THR A 6 5.50 38.81 -19.59
N GLY A 7 6.42 37.94 -19.97
CA GLY A 7 6.10 36.56 -20.35
C GLY A 7 5.82 35.74 -19.10
N ARG A 8 4.60 35.79 -18.56
CA ARG A 8 4.09 34.77 -17.62
C ARG A 8 2.62 34.50 -17.91
N LYS A 9 2.36 33.59 -18.85
CA LYS A 9 1.13 32.78 -18.82
C LYS A 9 1.15 32.00 -17.51
N PRO A 10 0.15 32.12 -16.61
CA PRO A 10 0.01 31.18 -15.52
C PRO A 10 -0.51 29.85 -16.08
N LEU A 11 0.39 29.03 -16.64
CA LEU A 11 0.12 27.61 -16.92
C LEU A 11 0.31 26.79 -15.63
N LEU A 12 -0.41 27.17 -14.57
CA LEU A 12 -0.40 26.47 -13.28
C LEU A 12 -1.82 26.26 -12.75
N SER A 13 -2.72 25.80 -13.61
CA SER A 13 -3.92 25.07 -13.18
C SER A 13 -3.90 23.65 -13.77
N LEU A 14 -2.76 22.97 -13.66
CA LEU A 14 -2.67 21.54 -13.92
C LEU A 14 -3.16 20.78 -12.67
N ASN A 15 -4.36 20.22 -12.82
CA ASN A 15 -4.88 19.05 -12.10
C ASN A 15 -5.21 19.21 -10.61
N ALA A 16 -6.32 19.89 -10.33
CA ALA A 16 -7.04 19.84 -9.05
C ALA A 16 -7.82 18.52 -8.82
N SER A 17 -7.35 17.38 -9.32
CA SER A 17 -7.92 16.05 -9.01
C SER A 17 -6.84 14.96 -9.08
N MET A 18 -5.73 15.17 -8.36
CA MET A 18 -4.81 14.08 -8.05
C MET A 18 -5.44 13.24 -6.95
N ALA A 19 -5.96 12.07 -7.32
CA ALA A 19 -6.47 11.07 -6.40
C ALA A 19 -5.39 10.72 -5.38
N GLN A 20 -5.50 11.24 -4.15
CA GLN A 20 -4.49 11.06 -3.12
C GLN A 20 -4.52 9.60 -2.67
N LEU A 21 -3.39 8.91 -2.84
CA LEU A 21 -3.20 7.57 -2.29
C LEU A 21 -2.79 7.71 -0.83
N ARG A 22 -3.54 7.07 0.06
CA ARG A 22 -3.32 7.08 1.50
C ARG A 22 -3.02 5.67 1.97
N MET A 23 -1.97 5.53 2.76
CA MET A 23 -1.65 4.29 3.45
C MET A 23 -2.13 4.34 4.90
N GLU A 24 -2.76 3.27 5.36
CA GLU A 24 -3.05 3.05 6.77
C GLU A 24 -2.43 1.73 7.22
N VAL A 25 -1.75 1.76 8.37
CA VAL A 25 -1.23 0.57 9.02
C VAL A 25 -2.07 0.34 10.25
N ARG A 26 -2.56 -0.88 10.45
CA ARG A 26 -3.47 -1.22 11.55
C ARG A 26 -2.91 -2.33 12.41
N ASP A 27 -3.29 -2.32 13.68
CA ASP A 27 -3.06 -3.41 14.61
C ASP A 27 -4.10 -4.54 14.45
N SER A 28 -3.94 -5.60 15.24
CA SER A 28 -4.86 -6.75 15.24
C SER A 28 -6.28 -6.42 15.71
N ALA A 29 -6.46 -5.30 16.42
CA ALA A 29 -7.76 -4.78 16.81
C ALA A 29 -8.37 -3.85 15.74
N GLY A 30 -7.69 -3.67 14.59
CA GLY A 30 -8.12 -2.79 13.51
C GLY A 30 -7.89 -1.31 13.77
N ARG A 31 -7.13 -0.95 14.82
CA ARG A 31 -6.80 0.44 15.13
C ARG A 31 -5.62 0.89 14.28
N THR A 32 -5.74 2.09 13.72
CA THR A 32 -4.65 2.70 12.95
C THR A 32 -3.48 3.01 13.86
N LEU A 33 -2.28 2.61 13.45
CA LEU A 33 -1.01 2.88 14.13
C LEU A 33 -0.37 4.15 13.54
N PRO A 34 -0.47 5.30 14.23
CA PRO A 34 0.12 6.55 13.75
C PRO A 34 1.65 6.43 13.67
N GLY A 35 2.28 7.07 12.69
CA GLY A 35 3.73 7.04 12.49
C GLY A 35 4.25 6.01 11.47
N TYR A 36 3.45 5.01 11.08
CA TYR A 36 3.83 4.08 10.00
C TYR A 36 3.30 4.51 8.62
N GLY A 37 2.17 5.22 8.58
CA GLY A 37 1.40 5.55 7.36
C GLY A 37 1.56 6.96 6.81
N ASP A 38 2.09 7.89 7.60
CA ASP A 38 1.93 9.34 7.36
C ASP A 38 2.80 9.90 6.21
N ALA A 39 3.79 9.14 5.74
CA ALA A 39 4.72 9.59 4.70
C ALA A 39 4.45 9.00 3.30
N PHE A 40 3.49 8.08 3.14
CA PHE A 40 3.31 7.36 1.88
C PHE A 40 2.27 8.06 0.98
N PHE A 41 2.73 9.07 0.24
CA PHE A 41 1.97 9.79 -0.78
C PHE A 41 2.66 9.64 -2.14
N ASP A 42 2.65 8.45 -2.73
CA ASP A 42 3.13 8.26 -4.10
C ASP A 42 2.00 7.86 -5.05
N LEU A 43 1.88 8.64 -6.12
CA LEU A 43 0.78 8.64 -7.09
C LEU A 43 0.87 7.51 -8.13
N ARG A 44 1.92 6.68 -8.08
CA ARG A 44 2.32 5.79 -9.18
C ARG A 44 2.68 4.37 -8.77
N LEU A 45 2.09 3.83 -7.70
CA LEU A 45 2.22 2.39 -7.43
C LEU A 45 1.62 1.58 -8.59
N PRO A 46 2.41 0.73 -9.29
CA PRO A 46 1.92 -0.05 -10.40
C PRO A 46 1.08 -1.25 -9.93
N GLY A 47 -0.03 -1.49 -10.64
CA GLY A 47 -0.68 -2.79 -10.89
C GLY A 47 -1.40 -3.48 -9.73
N ASP A 48 -0.66 -3.86 -8.67
CA ASP A 48 -1.15 -4.74 -7.62
C ASP A 48 -0.87 -4.15 -6.23
N HIS A 49 -1.85 -3.40 -5.73
CA HIS A 49 -1.79 -2.77 -4.42
C HIS A 49 -1.78 -3.78 -3.26
N CYS A 50 -2.30 -5.00 -3.48
CA CYS A 50 -2.24 -6.06 -2.46
C CYS A 50 -0.80 -6.58 -2.33
N ARG A 51 -0.10 -6.79 -3.44
CA ARG A 51 1.32 -7.21 -3.41
C ARG A 51 2.23 -6.14 -2.82
N VAL A 52 1.94 -4.87 -3.10
CA VAL A 52 2.64 -3.75 -2.45
C VAL A 52 2.36 -3.74 -0.95
N ALA A 53 1.09 -3.91 -0.54
CA ALA A 53 0.71 -3.93 0.87
C ALA A 53 1.39 -5.10 1.61
N GLN A 54 1.51 -6.26 0.97
CA GLN A 54 2.26 -7.40 1.49
C GLN A 54 3.73 -7.07 1.71
N THR A 55 4.37 -6.47 0.69
CA THR A 55 5.79 -6.11 0.76
C THR A 55 6.03 -5.10 1.89
N LEU A 56 5.18 -4.08 1.99
CA LEU A 56 5.28 -3.08 3.06
C LEU A 56 4.99 -3.68 4.43
N LEU A 57 4.00 -4.56 4.55
CA LEU A 57 3.72 -5.24 5.81
C LEU A 57 4.98 -5.98 6.29
N ARG A 58 5.65 -6.72 5.41
CA ARG A 58 6.91 -7.41 5.74
C ARG A 58 8.04 -6.45 6.09
N MET A 59 8.19 -5.35 5.36
CA MET A 59 9.23 -4.36 5.66
C MET A 59 9.01 -3.67 7.02
N ILE A 60 7.76 -3.32 7.33
CA ILE A 60 7.40 -2.65 8.58
C ILE A 60 7.50 -3.60 9.77
N ARG A 61 7.08 -4.85 9.60
CA ARG A 61 7.14 -5.87 10.65
C ARG A 61 8.56 -6.39 10.86
N GLY A 62 9.38 -6.42 9.80
CA GLY A 62 10.68 -7.07 9.80
C GLY A 62 10.56 -8.53 10.21
N ASP A 63 11.58 -9.02 10.92
CA ASP A 63 11.59 -10.34 11.56
C ASP A 63 10.89 -10.35 12.93
N ASP A 64 10.33 -9.21 13.35
CA ASP A 64 9.78 -9.03 14.69
C ASP A 64 8.34 -9.55 14.79
N PHE A 65 8.21 -10.79 15.24
CA PHE A 65 6.90 -11.42 15.48
C PHE A 65 6.05 -10.71 16.55
N ARG A 66 6.65 -9.83 17.35
CA ARG A 66 5.96 -9.02 18.37
C ARG A 66 5.51 -7.65 17.87
N SER A 67 5.78 -7.33 16.61
CA SER A 67 5.36 -6.05 16.05
C SER A 67 3.84 -5.88 16.19
N PRO A 68 3.36 -4.70 16.63
CA PRO A 68 1.93 -4.42 16.73
C PRO A 68 1.27 -4.31 15.35
N VAL A 69 2.06 -4.25 14.27
CA VAL A 69 1.59 -4.08 12.91
C VAL A 69 0.99 -5.37 12.38
N HIS A 70 -0.29 -5.32 12.04
CA HIS A 70 -1.07 -6.47 11.61
C HIS A 70 -1.48 -6.39 10.14
N SER A 71 -1.87 -5.21 9.66
CA SER A 71 -2.29 -5.05 8.27
C SER A 71 -1.91 -3.70 7.70
N VAL A 72 -1.71 -3.68 6.38
CA VAL A 72 -1.49 -2.48 5.59
C VAL A 72 -2.63 -2.33 4.61
N HIS A 73 -3.21 -1.14 4.56
CA HIS A 73 -4.36 -0.79 3.74
C HIS A 73 -4.01 0.42 2.87
N PHE A 74 -4.39 0.35 1.60
CA PHE A 74 -4.28 1.45 0.68
C PHE A 74 -5.65 1.99 0.29
N PHE A 75 -5.76 3.30 0.34
CA PHE A 75 -6.97 4.02 -0.05
C PHE A 75 -6.65 4.99 -1.18
N ARG A 76 -7.59 5.15 -2.11
CA ARG A 76 -7.61 6.21 -3.11
C ARG A 76 -8.98 6.85 -3.08
N ASP A 77 -9.04 8.15 -2.86
CA ASP A 77 -10.32 8.90 -2.77
C ASP A 77 -11.32 8.24 -1.79
N ALA A 78 -10.80 7.77 -0.63
CA ALA A 78 -11.52 7.00 0.40
C ALA A 78 -11.98 5.58 0.02
N SER A 79 -11.72 5.10 -1.19
CA SER A 79 -11.96 3.70 -1.57
C SER A 79 -10.73 2.84 -1.26
N GLU A 80 -10.91 1.69 -0.63
CA GLU A 80 -9.83 0.71 -0.42
C GLU A 80 -9.45 0.08 -1.78
N ILE A 81 -8.21 0.30 -2.23
CA ILE A 81 -7.71 -0.20 -3.52
C ILE A 81 -6.83 -1.44 -3.38
N GLY A 82 -6.45 -1.78 -2.16
CA GLY A 82 -5.66 -2.97 -1.83
C GLY A 82 -5.35 -3.04 -0.36
N ARG A 83 -5.24 -4.26 0.15
CA ARG A 83 -4.87 -4.52 1.53
C ARG A 83 -4.08 -5.81 1.63
N TRP A 84 -3.32 -5.93 2.71
CA TRP A 84 -2.70 -7.19 3.09
C TRP A 84 -2.56 -7.26 4.61
N SER A 85 -2.84 -8.43 5.17
CA SER A 85 -2.76 -8.69 6.61
C SER A 85 -1.89 -9.91 6.92
N VAL A 86 -1.54 -10.07 8.21
CA VAL A 86 -0.87 -11.29 8.69
C VAL A 86 -1.75 -12.53 8.46
N ASP A 87 -3.07 -12.38 8.53
CA ASP A 87 -3.99 -13.48 8.23
C ASP A 87 -3.93 -13.88 6.76
N ASP A 88 -3.84 -12.90 5.84
CA ASP A 88 -3.63 -13.16 4.41
C ASP A 88 -2.28 -13.86 4.16
N GLU A 89 -1.20 -13.46 4.86
CA GLU A 89 0.09 -14.17 4.79
C GLU A 89 -0.01 -15.63 5.25
N ARG A 90 -0.73 -15.88 6.34
CA ARG A 90 -0.91 -17.23 6.90
C ARG A 90 -1.77 -18.10 5.99
N ALA A 91 -2.80 -17.52 5.39
CA ALA A 91 -3.64 -18.21 4.42
C ALA A 91 -2.84 -18.57 3.15
N GLU A 92 -2.04 -17.64 2.63
CA GLU A 92 -1.16 -17.89 1.47
C GLU A 92 -0.15 -19.01 1.77
N MET A 93 0.51 -18.99 2.94
CA MET A 93 1.44 -20.04 3.35
C MET A 93 0.77 -21.42 3.47
N ARG A 94 -0.41 -21.49 4.09
CA ARG A 94 -1.17 -22.75 4.19
C ARG A 94 -1.55 -23.29 2.83
N PHE A 95 -2.01 -22.42 1.93
CA PHE A 95 -2.34 -22.81 0.57
C PHE A 95 -1.12 -23.36 -0.17
N MET A 96 0.05 -22.73 -0.04
CA MET A 96 1.28 -23.22 -0.66
C MET A 96 1.72 -24.57 -0.08
N ASP A 97 1.56 -24.78 1.23
CA ASP A 97 1.84 -26.05 1.90
C ASP A 97 0.92 -27.17 1.40
N ASP A 98 -0.40 -26.90 1.33
CA ASP A 98 -1.39 -27.83 0.79
C ASP A 98 -1.08 -28.20 -0.67
N CYS A 99 -0.71 -27.22 -1.50
CA CYS A 99 -0.29 -27.46 -2.88
C CYS A 99 0.99 -28.31 -2.97
N ALA A 100 1.96 -28.10 -2.07
CA ALA A 100 3.19 -28.89 -2.03
C ALA A 100 2.94 -30.34 -1.59
N HIS A 101 1.89 -30.58 -0.81
CA HIS A 101 1.51 -31.89 -0.30
C HIS A 101 0.43 -32.59 -1.13
N THR A 102 -0.05 -31.97 -2.21
CA THR A 102 -0.96 -32.62 -3.15
C THR A 102 -0.15 -33.56 -4.06
N PRO A 103 -0.31 -34.90 -3.96
CA PRO A 103 0.37 -35.80 -4.88
C PRO A 103 -0.09 -35.50 -6.31
N PRO A 104 0.80 -35.58 -7.32
CA PRO A 104 0.39 -35.34 -8.70
C PRO A 104 -0.76 -36.29 -9.03
N ALA A 105 -1.89 -35.72 -9.47
CA ALA A 105 -3.02 -36.51 -9.93
C ALA A 105 -2.52 -37.42 -11.05
N ALA A 106 -2.49 -38.73 -10.79
CA ALA A 106 -2.10 -39.73 -11.78
C ALA A 106 -3.04 -39.60 -13.00
N ALA A 107 -2.44 -39.28 -14.14
CA ALA A 107 -3.10 -39.16 -15.45
C ALA A 107 -3.45 -40.52 -16.04
#